data_AF-A0A7X5YN87-F1
#
_entry.id   AF-A0A7X5YN87-F1
#
_cell.length_a   1.000
_cell.length_b   1.000
_cell.length_c   1.000
_cell.angle_alpha   90.00
_cell.angle_beta   90.00
_cell.angle_gamma   90.00
#
_symmetry.space_group_name_H-M   'P 1'
#
loop_
_entity.id
_entity.type
_entity.pdbx_description
1 polymer ?
#
loop_
_entity_poly.entity_id
_entity_poly.type
_entity_poly.pdbx_seq_one_letter_code
_entity_poly.pdbx_strand_id
1 'polypeptide(L)'
;MKSLTALISAAVLLSAAPAVAQELNLAPADRADLQCMALVAVMAGVAMEEGGDESASVQMAGMSGGLMYYLGRLEGRSPDVDWLAQLTAYLAKVEAEDFEAFAPRCSKELIEKGQALVDFGGKP
;
A
#
# COMPACT_ATOMS: atom_id res chain seq x y z
N MET A 1 24.38 10.77 -58.88
CA MET A 1 25.59 10.32 -58.17
C MET A 1 26.13 11.48 -57.35
N LYS A 2 26.40 11.22 -56.05
CA LYS A 2 27.11 12.04 -55.04
C LYS A 2 26.31 13.20 -54.44
N SER A 3 26.23 13.45 -53.13
CA SER A 3 26.44 12.72 -51.86
C SER A 3 25.99 13.71 -50.75
N LEU A 4 25.31 13.20 -49.71
CA LEU A 4 25.43 13.48 -48.24
C LEU A 4 25.95 14.88 -47.81
N THR A 5 25.35 15.68 -46.91
CA THR A 5 24.88 15.50 -45.51
C THR A 5 24.45 16.90 -45.02
N ALA A 6 23.43 17.16 -44.19
CA ALA A 6 23.48 17.12 -42.71
C ALA A 6 22.07 17.49 -42.18
N LEU A 7 21.39 16.59 -41.46
CA LEU A 7 21.23 16.60 -39.99
C LEU A 7 20.71 17.95 -39.41
N ILE A 8 19.39 18.06 -39.28
CA ILE A 8 18.76 18.97 -38.31
C ILE A 8 17.95 18.10 -37.35
N SER A 9 18.48 18.00 -36.13
CA SER A 9 17.86 17.36 -34.98
C SER A 9 16.54 18.05 -34.64
N ALA A 10 15.41 17.38 -34.87
CA ALA A 10 14.15 17.78 -34.27
C ALA A 10 14.16 17.28 -32.82
N ALA A 11 14.39 18.21 -31.90
CA ALA A 11 14.38 17.99 -30.47
C ALA A 11 13.05 17.36 -30.04
N VAL A 12 13.12 16.16 -29.49
CA VAL A 12 12.03 15.53 -28.77
C VAL A 12 11.79 16.37 -27.52
N LEU A 13 10.74 17.20 -27.55
CA LEU A 13 10.20 17.84 -26.35
C LEU A 13 9.52 16.73 -25.53
N LEU A 14 10.32 16.05 -24.70
CA LEU A 14 9.81 15.28 -23.57
C LEU A 14 9.21 16.30 -22.61
N SER A 15 7.91 16.53 -22.74
CA SER A 15 7.13 17.24 -21.75
C SER A 15 7.19 16.44 -20.45
N ALA A 16 8.17 16.74 -19.60
CA ALA A 16 8.15 16.34 -18.20
C ALA A 16 6.96 17.08 -17.57
N ALA A 17 5.78 16.49 -17.67
CA ALA A 17 4.66 16.93 -16.86
C ALA A 17 5.14 16.86 -15.41
N PRO A 18 5.01 17.93 -14.61
CA PRO A 18 5.23 17.79 -13.19
C PRO A 18 4.25 16.71 -12.74
N ALA A 19 4.76 15.69 -12.05
CA ALA A 19 3.91 14.78 -11.29
C ALA A 19 3.26 15.63 -10.20
N VAL A 20 2.21 16.37 -10.58
CA VAL A 20 1.34 17.06 -9.65
C VAL A 20 0.85 15.95 -8.76
N ALA A 21 1.19 16.05 -7.47
CA ALA A 21 0.68 15.17 -6.44
C ALA A 21 -0.83 15.07 -6.63
N GLN A 22 -1.29 14.01 -7.27
CA GLN A 22 -2.71 13.73 -7.36
C GLN A 22 -3.10 13.51 -5.91
N GLU A 23 -3.88 14.44 -5.34
CA GLU A 23 -4.72 14.07 -4.21
C GLU A 23 -5.48 12.84 -4.69
N LEU A 24 -5.19 11.74 -4.02
CA LEU A 24 -5.80 10.46 -4.30
C LEU A 24 -7.30 10.63 -4.09
N ASN A 25 -8.02 10.90 -5.18
CA ASN A 25 -9.48 10.98 -5.19
C ASN A 25 -10.03 9.55 -5.17
N LEU A 26 -9.75 8.88 -4.06
CA LEU A 26 -10.19 7.53 -3.79
C LEU A 26 -11.61 7.57 -3.26
N ALA A 27 -12.39 6.56 -3.65
CA ALA A 27 -13.66 6.29 -2.98
C ALA A 27 -13.42 6.15 -1.47
N PRO A 28 -14.37 6.54 -0.61
CA PRO A 28 -14.17 6.51 0.84
C PRO A 28 -13.71 5.15 1.39
N ALA A 29 -14.25 4.05 0.83
CA ALA A 29 -13.87 2.70 1.22
C ALA A 29 -12.42 2.34 0.83
N ASP A 30 -11.95 2.79 -0.33
CA ASP A 30 -10.58 2.54 -0.77
C ASP A 30 -9.58 3.37 0.02
N ARG A 31 -9.93 4.62 0.35
CA ARG A 31 -9.14 5.43 1.27
C ARG A 31 -9.01 4.76 2.64
N ALA A 32 -10.12 4.24 3.16
CA ALA A 32 -10.14 3.55 4.45
C ALA A 32 -9.24 2.31 4.44
N ASP A 33 -9.31 1.50 3.39
CA ASP A 33 -8.49 0.28 3.28
C ASP A 33 -7.02 0.61 3.02
N LEU A 34 -6.73 1.65 2.22
CA LEU A 34 -5.36 2.12 1.99
C LEU A 34 -4.70 2.62 3.28
N GLN A 35 -5.43 3.34 4.14
CA GLN A 35 -4.97 3.74 5.47
C GLN A 35 -4.62 2.53 6.33
N CYS A 36 -5.47 1.52 6.35
CA CYS A 36 -5.23 0.32 7.16
C CYS A 36 -4.09 -0.53 6.57
N MET A 37 -3.98 -0.63 5.25
CA MET A 37 -2.84 -1.26 4.58
C MET A 37 -1.53 -0.57 4.92
N ALA A 38 -1.52 0.78 4.95
CA ALA A 38 -0.36 1.57 5.34
C ALA A 38 0.04 1.34 6.80
N LEU A 39 -0.92 1.28 7.72
CA LEU A 39 -0.63 0.96 9.13
C LEU A 39 0.07 -0.38 9.26
N VAL A 40 -0.46 -1.42 8.62
CA VAL A 40 0.13 -2.77 8.69
C VAL A 40 1.52 -2.80 8.03
N ALA A 41 1.71 -2.10 6.92
CA ALA A 41 3.01 -2.00 6.25
C ALA A 41 4.07 -1.37 7.17
N VAL A 42 3.74 -0.28 7.85
CA VAL A 42 4.65 0.38 8.80
C VAL A 42 4.97 -0.53 9.97
N MET A 43 3.95 -1.16 10.58
CA MET A 43 4.18 -2.10 11.69
C MET A 43 5.03 -3.32 11.29
N ALA A 44 4.86 -3.82 10.06
CA ALA A 44 5.70 -4.89 9.53
C ALA A 44 7.17 -4.44 9.40
N GLY A 45 7.41 -3.22 8.91
CA GLY A 45 8.75 -2.65 8.83
C GLY A 45 9.43 -2.54 10.20
N VAL A 46 8.72 -1.99 11.19
CA VAL A 46 9.22 -1.86 12.57
C VAL A 46 9.55 -3.24 13.17
N ALA A 47 8.66 -4.22 13.01
CA ALA A 47 8.88 -5.57 13.52
C ALA A 47 10.12 -6.26 12.91
N MET A 48 10.47 -5.95 11.66
CA MET A 48 11.69 -6.45 11.01
C MET A 48 12.96 -5.82 11.58
N GLU A 49 12.91 -4.54 11.97
CA GLU A 49 14.05 -3.85 12.58
C GLU A 49 14.31 -4.31 14.01
N GLU A 50 13.24 -4.64 14.74
CA GLU A 50 13.30 -5.08 16.14
C GLU A 50 13.51 -6.60 16.31
N GLY A 51 13.27 -7.39 15.26
CA GLY A 51 13.13 -8.85 15.34
C GLY A 51 14.40 -9.67 15.01
N GLY A 52 15.00 -10.30 16.02
CA GLY A 52 16.06 -11.31 15.88
C GLY A 52 15.69 -12.73 16.35
N ASP A 53 14.43 -12.99 16.73
CA ASP A 53 13.99 -14.27 17.31
C ASP A 53 12.78 -14.91 16.59
N GLU A 54 12.38 -16.11 17.04
CA GLU A 54 11.29 -16.91 16.47
C GLU A 54 9.92 -16.18 16.54
N SER A 55 9.72 -15.29 17.51
CA SER A 55 8.49 -14.50 17.66
C SER A 55 8.31 -13.47 16.54
N ALA A 56 9.43 -13.01 15.95
CA ALA A 56 9.41 -12.14 14.78
C ALA A 56 8.76 -12.85 13.58
N SER A 57 9.02 -14.15 13.39
CA SER A 57 8.47 -14.90 12.25
C SER A 57 6.93 -15.02 12.30
N VAL A 58 6.38 -15.26 13.49
CA VAL A 58 4.92 -15.36 13.71
C VAL A 58 4.26 -13.98 13.55
N GLN A 59 4.89 -12.92 14.06
CA GLN A 59 4.43 -11.56 13.84
C GLN A 59 4.43 -11.20 12.35
N MET A 60 5.50 -11.52 11.63
CA MET A 60 5.60 -11.26 10.19
C MET A 60 4.55 -12.00 9.37
N ALA A 61 4.19 -13.24 9.76
CA ALA A 61 3.10 -13.98 9.13
C ALA A 61 1.74 -13.28 9.35
N GLY A 62 1.46 -12.81 10.57
CA GLY A 62 0.26 -12.05 10.88
C GLY A 62 0.17 -10.73 10.11
N MET A 63 1.28 -9.98 10.04
CA MET A 63 1.35 -8.72 9.28
C MET A 63 1.18 -8.94 7.78
N SER A 64 1.80 -9.99 7.23
CA SER A 64 1.62 -10.39 5.83
C SER A 64 0.15 -10.71 5.54
N GLY A 65 -0.53 -11.42 6.44
CA GLY A 65 -1.97 -11.67 6.34
C GLY A 65 -2.81 -10.40 6.36
N GLY A 66 -2.47 -9.43 7.22
CA GLY A 66 -3.13 -8.12 7.26
C GLY A 66 -2.95 -7.32 5.96
N LEU A 67 -1.73 -7.31 5.40
CA LEU A 67 -1.45 -6.68 4.10
C LEU A 67 -2.27 -7.32 2.97
N MET A 68 -2.24 -8.65 2.88
CA MET A 68 -2.99 -9.38 1.85
C MET A 68 -4.50 -9.16 1.97
N TYR A 69 -5.03 -9.05 3.19
CA TYR A 69 -6.44 -8.78 3.43
C TYR A 69 -6.89 -7.43 2.83
N TYR A 70 -6.15 -6.36 3.11
CA TYR A 70 -6.50 -5.04 2.59
C TYR A 70 -6.21 -4.90 1.09
N LEU A 71 -5.09 -5.45 0.62
CA LEU A 71 -4.76 -5.46 -0.81
C LEU A 71 -5.84 -6.19 -1.60
N GLY A 72 -6.27 -7.38 -1.17
CA GLY A 72 -7.32 -8.14 -1.84
C GLY A 72 -8.68 -7.42 -1.85
N ARG A 73 -9.02 -6.67 -0.80
CA ARG A 73 -10.25 -5.83 -0.78
C ARG A 73 -10.19 -4.70 -1.80
N LEU A 74 -9.04 -4.04 -1.90
CA LEU A 74 -8.79 -2.94 -2.83
C LEU A 74 -8.83 -3.44 -4.28
N GLU A 75 -8.08 -4.50 -4.59
CA GLU A 75 -8.06 -5.15 -5.91
C GLU A 75 -9.44 -5.69 -6.29
N GLY A 76 -10.18 -6.24 -5.33
CA GLY A 76 -11.54 -6.73 -5.55
C GLY A 76 -12.55 -5.64 -5.90
N ARG A 77 -12.36 -4.40 -5.41
CA ARG A 77 -13.23 -3.26 -5.74
C ARG A 77 -12.78 -2.49 -6.98
N SER A 78 -11.48 -2.38 -7.22
CA SER A 78 -10.91 -1.68 -8.37
C SER A 78 -9.66 -2.42 -8.86
N PRO A 79 -9.84 -3.40 -9.76
CA PRO A 79 -8.74 -4.28 -10.19
C PRO A 79 -7.73 -3.58 -11.12
N ASP A 80 -8.12 -2.47 -11.74
CA ASP A 80 -7.26 -1.73 -12.68
C ASP A 80 -6.33 -0.72 -11.99
N VAL A 81 -6.39 -0.61 -10.67
CA VAL A 81 -5.58 0.34 -9.88
C VAL A 81 -4.33 -0.36 -9.35
N ASP A 82 -3.16 0.25 -9.58
CA ASP A 82 -1.90 -0.19 -8.95
C ASP A 82 -1.86 0.24 -7.47
N TRP A 83 -2.45 -0.59 -6.61
CA TRP A 83 -2.58 -0.31 -5.19
C TRP A 83 -1.25 -0.29 -4.43
N LEU A 84 -0.24 -0.99 -4.92
CA LEU A 84 1.10 -0.92 -4.33
C LEU A 84 1.75 0.43 -4.63
N ALA A 85 1.62 0.95 -5.86
CA ALA A 85 2.04 2.30 -6.17
C ALA A 85 1.27 3.35 -5.37
N GLN A 86 -0.05 3.16 -5.16
CA GLN A 86 -0.84 4.05 -4.30
C GLN A 86 -0.38 4.01 -2.85
N LEU A 87 -0.03 2.84 -2.32
CA LEU A 87 0.52 2.69 -0.99
C LEU A 87 1.85 3.42 -0.84
N THR A 88 2.76 3.26 -1.80
CA THR A 88 4.04 3.99 -1.79
C THR A 88 3.81 5.51 -1.81
N ALA A 89 2.92 5.99 -2.67
CA ALA A 89 2.59 7.42 -2.77
C ALA A 89 1.90 7.96 -1.50
N TYR A 90 1.11 7.13 -0.82
CA TYR A 90 0.47 7.46 0.45
C TYR A 90 1.47 7.53 1.60
N LEU A 91 2.33 6.51 1.73
CA LEU A 91 3.37 6.44 2.76
C LEU A 91 4.38 7.58 2.67
N ALA A 92 4.62 8.12 1.47
CA ALA A 92 5.49 9.28 1.27
C ALA A 92 4.90 10.63 1.75
N LYS A 93 3.62 10.66 2.15
CA LYS A 93 2.88 11.89 2.51
C LYS A 93 2.25 11.85 3.90
N VAL A 94 2.01 10.66 4.42
CA VAL A 94 1.34 10.45 5.71
C VAL A 94 2.33 10.63 6.85
N GLU A 95 1.95 11.40 7.86
CA GLU A 95 2.77 11.65 9.03
C GLU A 95 2.38 10.74 10.20
N ALA A 96 3.22 10.66 11.23
CA ALA A 96 2.99 9.79 12.37
C ALA A 96 1.64 10.08 13.07
N GLU A 97 1.27 11.36 13.17
CA GLU A 97 0.04 11.83 13.80
C GLU A 97 -1.21 11.41 13.02
N ASP A 98 -1.11 11.23 11.70
CA ASP A 98 -2.23 10.77 10.89
C ASP A 98 -2.61 9.34 11.26
N PHE A 99 -1.62 8.48 11.56
CA PHE A 99 -1.86 7.10 11.98
C PHE A 99 -2.69 7.03 13.26
N GLU A 100 -2.50 7.95 14.20
CA GLU A 100 -3.28 7.98 15.44
C GLU A 100 -4.79 8.13 15.16
N ALA A 101 -5.16 8.84 14.10
CA ALA A 101 -6.56 9.07 13.74
C ALA A 101 -7.27 7.81 13.23
N PHE A 102 -6.56 6.90 12.55
CA PHE A 102 -7.17 5.71 11.94
C PHE A 102 -6.72 4.37 12.55
N ALA A 103 -5.65 4.34 13.34
CA ALA A 103 -5.14 3.12 13.97
C ALA A 103 -6.19 2.37 14.80
N PRO A 104 -7.00 3.03 15.68
CA PRO A 104 -8.01 2.32 16.47
C PRO A 104 -9.03 1.57 15.59
N ARG A 105 -9.45 2.17 14.46
CA ARG A 105 -10.37 1.53 13.52
C ARG A 105 -9.71 0.33 12.84
N CYS A 106 -8.52 0.53 12.28
CA CYS A 106 -7.82 -0.50 11.52
C CYS A 106 -7.45 -1.71 12.39
N SER A 107 -6.96 -1.47 13.60
CA SER A 107 -6.65 -2.54 14.56
C SER A 107 -7.91 -3.31 14.95
N LYS A 108 -9.01 -2.62 15.26
CA LYS A 108 -10.29 -3.27 15.58
C LYS A 108 -10.77 -4.16 14.44
N GLU A 109 -10.69 -3.68 13.20
CA GLU A 109 -11.15 -4.43 12.03
C GLU A 109 -10.36 -5.73 11.82
N LEU A 110 -9.03 -5.66 11.91
CA LEU A 110 -8.17 -6.84 11.81
C LEU A 110 -8.41 -7.84 12.96
N ILE A 111 -8.59 -7.36 14.19
CA ILE A 111 -8.91 -8.21 15.35
C ILE A 111 -10.24 -8.92 15.12
N GLU A 112 -11.28 -8.20 14.70
CA GLU A 112 -12.61 -8.78 14.43
C GLU A 112 -12.60 -9.76 13.25
N LYS A 113 -11.73 -9.57 12.24
CA LYS A 113 -11.54 -10.58 11.19
C LYS A 113 -10.73 -11.77 11.66
N GLY A 114 -9.63 -11.55 12.39
CA GLY A 114 -8.82 -12.62 12.96
C GLY A 114 -9.66 -13.53 13.85
N GLN A 115 -10.45 -12.96 14.76
CA GLN A 115 -11.34 -13.74 15.63
C GLN A 115 -12.37 -14.54 14.81
N ALA A 116 -12.98 -13.93 13.79
CA ALA A 116 -13.93 -14.64 12.93
C ALA A 116 -13.30 -15.82 12.18
N LEU A 117 -12.03 -15.71 11.78
CA LEU A 117 -11.29 -16.80 11.13
C LEU A 117 -10.96 -17.93 12.11
N VAL A 118 -10.54 -17.59 13.33
CA VAL A 118 -10.30 -18.56 14.42
C VAL A 118 -11.60 -19.31 14.75
N ASP A 119 -12.70 -18.59 14.92
CA ASP A 119 -14.01 -19.17 15.21
C ASP A 119 -14.51 -20.08 14.08
N PHE A 120 -14.19 -19.74 12.82
CA PHE A 120 -14.51 -20.56 11.67
C PHE A 120 -13.67 -21.85 11.65
N GLY A 121 -12.35 -21.75 11.80
CA GLY A 121 -11.44 -22.90 11.79
C GLY A 121 -11.60 -23.85 12.99
N GLY A 122 -12.16 -23.35 14.10
CA GLY A 122 -12.49 -24.15 15.28
C GLY A 122 -13.81 -24.91 15.20
N LYS A 123 -14.61 -24.74 14.13
CA LYS A 123 -15.80 -25.55 13.90
C LYS A 123 -15.39 -26.92 13.37
N PRO A 124 -15.80 -28.02 14.04
CA PRO A 124 -15.47 -29.39 13.61
C PRO A 124 -16.14 -29.78 12.29
#